data_AF-A0A182TQY0-F1
#
_entry.id   AF-A0A182TQY0-F1
#
_cell.length_a   1.000
_cell.length_b   1.000
_cell.length_c   1.000
_cell.angle_alpha   90.00
_cell.angle_beta   90.00
_cell.angle_gamma   90.00
#
_symmetry.space_group_name_H-M   'P 1'
#
loop_
_entity.id
_entity.type
_entity.pdbx_description
1 polymer ?
#
loop_
_entity_poly.entity_id
_entity_poly.type
_entity_poly.pdbx_seq_one_letter_code
_entity_poly.pdbx_strand_id
1 'polypeptide(L)'
;MFPCVNFLFPEKVCNSDEMPNAFKIYWMLHNITLILSVCITIIYWAILHNESMPVDPNNILIHACNCVFMFLDLIIVAYPVRIWHVLQPITFGLVYCIFSVIYYAADGTDRFGRPYIYNVLDWNEPGKA
;
A
#
# COMPACT_ATOMS: atom_id res chain seq x y z
N MET A 1 -24.34 -22.13 -25.38
CA MET A 1 -24.38 -22.56 -23.97
C MET A 1 -23.04 -23.24 -23.69
N PHE A 2 -22.05 -22.49 -23.24
CA PHE A 2 -20.71 -23.06 -22.99
C PHE A 2 -20.70 -23.71 -21.61
N PRO A 3 -20.22 -24.96 -21.48
CA PRO A 3 -20.24 -25.67 -20.22
C PRO A 3 -19.27 -25.00 -19.24
N CYS A 4 -19.78 -24.68 -18.07
CA CYS A 4 -19.01 -24.17 -16.94
C CYS A 4 -18.03 -25.26 -16.52
N VAL A 5 -16.75 -25.08 -16.83
CA VAL A 5 -15.68 -25.96 -16.37
C VAL A 5 -15.53 -25.72 -14.87
N ASN A 6 -16.17 -26.59 -14.09
CA ASN A 6 -16.03 -26.67 -12.64
C ASN A 6 -14.60 -27.13 -12.30
N PHE A 7 -13.77 -26.19 -11.87
CA PHE A 7 -12.74 -26.48 -10.88
C PHE A 7 -12.42 -25.20 -10.09
N LEU A 8 -12.75 -25.21 -8.80
CA LEU A 8 -12.28 -24.36 -7.68
C LEU A 8 -13.18 -23.28 -7.07
N PHE A 9 -14.22 -22.75 -7.73
CA PHE A 9 -15.14 -21.81 -7.04
C PHE A 9 -16.42 -22.51 -6.59
N PRO A 10 -16.76 -22.47 -5.28
CA PRO A 10 -17.92 -23.18 -4.76
C PRO A 10 -19.20 -22.60 -5.36
N GLU A 11 -20.08 -23.48 -5.80
CA GLU A 11 -21.41 -23.22 -6.41
C GLU A 11 -22.25 -22.17 -5.65
N LYS A 12 -21.98 -22.01 -4.34
CA LYS A 12 -22.56 -20.99 -3.46
C LYS A 12 -22.17 -19.54 -3.83
N VAL A 13 -20.98 -19.31 -4.38
CA VAL A 13 -20.51 -17.99 -4.81
C VAL A 13 -21.11 -17.62 -6.16
N CYS A 14 -21.33 -18.59 -7.05
CA CYS A 14 -21.97 -18.33 -8.34
C CYS A 14 -23.47 -18.03 -8.21
N ASN A 15 -24.11 -18.54 -7.15
CA ASN A 15 -25.54 -18.36 -6.89
C ASN A 15 -25.85 -17.28 -5.84
N SER A 16 -24.86 -16.49 -5.40
CA SER A 16 -25.08 -15.38 -4.47
C SER A 16 -25.39 -14.09 -5.22
N ASP A 17 -26.49 -13.43 -4.87
CA ASP A 17 -26.87 -12.11 -5.42
C ASP A 17 -25.88 -10.98 -5.00
N GLU A 18 -25.12 -11.22 -3.93
CA GLU A 18 -24.15 -10.27 -3.39
C GLU A 18 -22.72 -10.83 -3.41
N MET A 19 -21.75 -9.94 -3.69
CA MET A 19 -20.33 -10.28 -3.61
C MET A 19 -19.95 -10.67 -2.17
N PRO A 20 -19.33 -11.85 -1.96
CA PRO A 20 -18.86 -12.27 -0.66
C PRO A 20 -17.89 -11.26 -0.03
N ASN A 21 -17.94 -11.13 1.31
CA ASN A 21 -17.14 -10.14 2.05
C ASN A 21 -15.63 -10.29 1.84
N ALA A 22 -15.13 -11.51 1.64
CA ALA A 22 -13.71 -11.74 1.38
C ALA A 22 -13.24 -11.01 0.11
N PHE A 23 -14.03 -11.01 -0.96
CA PHE A 23 -13.71 -10.29 -2.20
C PHE A 23 -13.81 -8.78 -2.03
N LYS A 24 -14.80 -8.30 -1.24
CA LYS A 24 -14.91 -6.87 -0.87
C LYS A 24 -13.64 -6.40 -0.14
N ILE A 25 -13.17 -7.17 0.84
CA ILE A 25 -11.96 -6.88 1.61
C ILE A 25 -10.72 -6.94 0.73
N TYR A 26 -10.57 -8.02 -0.06
CA TYR A 26 -9.44 -8.18 -0.96
C TYR A 26 -9.37 -7.02 -1.97
N TRP A 27 -10.49 -6.63 -2.56
CA TRP A 27 -10.55 -5.53 -3.52
C TRP A 27 -10.20 -4.18 -2.87
N MET A 28 -10.69 -3.93 -1.65
CA MET A 28 -10.29 -2.76 -0.87
C MET A 28 -8.78 -2.75 -0.59
N LEU A 29 -8.20 -3.88 -0.17
CA LEU A 29 -6.77 -4.00 0.10
C LEU A 29 -5.96 -3.76 -1.18
N HIS A 30 -6.37 -4.33 -2.31
CA HIS A 30 -5.73 -4.12 -3.60
C HIS A 30 -5.72 -2.64 -4.00
N ASN A 31 -6.84 -1.92 -3.82
CA ASN A 31 -6.89 -0.48 -4.11
C ASN A 31 -5.93 0.32 -3.22
N ILE A 32 -5.86 -0.01 -1.93
CA ILE A 32 -4.94 0.64 -0.99
C ILE A 32 -3.49 0.37 -1.40
N THR A 33 -3.13 -0.89 -1.65
CA THR A 33 -1.75 -1.27 -1.99
C THR A 33 -1.31 -0.69 -3.34
N LEU A 34 -2.22 -0.62 -4.32
CA LEU A 34 -1.95 0.03 -5.60
C LEU A 34 -1.54 1.50 -5.40
N ILE A 35 -2.37 2.27 -4.69
CA ILE A 35 -2.11 3.70 -4.50
C ILE A 35 -0.86 3.91 -3.63
N LEU A 36 -0.70 3.13 -2.56
CA LEU A 36 0.50 3.19 -1.72
C LEU A 36 1.77 2.84 -2.49
N SER A 37 1.73 1.87 -3.43
CA SER A 37 2.91 1.51 -4.22
C SER A 37 3.41 2.68 -5.05
N VAL A 38 2.50 3.47 -5.63
CA VAL A 38 2.83 4.69 -6.38
C VAL A 38 3.40 5.75 -5.45
N CYS A 39 2.76 5.99 -4.30
CA CYS A 39 3.23 6.94 -3.30
C CYS A 39 4.62 6.60 -2.78
N ILE A 40 4.88 5.31 -2.48
CA ILE A 40 6.18 4.82 -2.02
C ILE A 40 7.25 5.10 -3.08
N THR A 41 6.99 4.79 -4.35
CA THR A 41 7.94 5.09 -5.44
C THR A 41 8.22 6.59 -5.52
N ILE A 42 7.19 7.44 -5.55
CA ILE A 42 7.37 8.89 -5.68
C ILE A 42 8.12 9.46 -4.47
N ILE A 43 7.65 9.21 -3.25
CA ILE A 43 8.24 9.76 -2.03
C ILE A 43 9.68 9.26 -1.87
N TYR A 44 9.92 7.98 -2.14
CA TYR A 44 11.25 7.42 -2.03
C TYR A 44 12.23 8.11 -2.98
N TRP A 45 11.96 8.11 -4.28
CA TRP A 45 12.90 8.62 -5.27
C TRP A 45 12.98 10.15 -5.31
N ALA A 46 11.92 10.87 -4.92
CA ALA A 46 11.89 12.33 -4.94
C ALA A 46 12.34 12.99 -3.63
N ILE A 47 12.12 12.34 -2.47
CA ILE A 47 12.30 12.98 -1.16
C ILE A 47 13.32 12.23 -0.28
N LEU A 48 13.26 10.90 -0.21
CA LEU A 48 14.04 10.13 0.77
C LEU A 48 15.38 9.63 0.23
N HIS A 49 15.46 9.26 -1.04
CA HIS A 49 16.67 8.73 -1.65
C HIS A 49 17.74 9.82 -1.74
N ASN A 50 18.96 9.49 -1.33
CA ASN A 50 20.12 10.38 -1.45
C ASN A 50 21.32 9.60 -2.01
N GLU A 51 22.34 10.33 -2.47
CA GLU A 51 23.54 9.75 -3.09
C GLU A 51 24.33 8.81 -2.15
N SER A 52 24.09 8.89 -0.84
CA SER A 52 24.73 8.03 0.17
C SER A 52 24.02 6.68 0.35
N MET A 53 22.81 6.50 -0.19
CA MET A 53 22.08 5.24 -0.12
C MET A 53 22.40 4.36 -1.33
N PRO A 54 22.81 3.09 -1.13
CA PRO A 54 23.05 2.19 -2.23
C PRO A 54 21.73 1.79 -2.91
N VAL A 55 21.72 1.84 -4.24
CA VAL A 55 20.65 1.31 -5.08
C VAL A 55 20.91 -0.19 -5.30
N ASP A 56 20.64 -0.98 -4.27
CA ASP A 56 20.78 -2.44 -4.31
C ASP A 56 19.50 -3.12 -4.86
N PRO A 57 19.53 -4.44 -5.14
CA PRO A 57 18.36 -5.13 -5.68
C PRO A 57 17.13 -5.06 -4.77
N ASN A 58 17.33 -5.04 -3.46
CA ASN A 58 16.23 -4.96 -2.49
C ASN A 58 15.58 -3.56 -2.49
N ASN A 59 16.40 -2.51 -2.62
CA ASN A 59 15.96 -1.13 -2.78
C ASN A 59 15.08 -0.96 -4.02
N ILE A 60 15.57 -1.43 -5.18
CA ILE A 60 14.80 -1.42 -6.43
C ILE A 60 13.51 -2.23 -6.28
N LEU A 61 13.57 -3.40 -5.64
CA LEU A 61 12.41 -4.27 -5.46
C LEU A 61 11.30 -3.57 -4.67
N ILE A 62 11.64 -3.00 -3.52
CA ILE A 62 10.69 -2.37 -2.58
C ILE A 62 10.17 -1.04 -3.12
N HIS A 63 11.03 -0.24 -3.76
CA HIS A 63 10.70 1.15 -4.11
C HIS A 63 10.34 1.38 -5.59
N ALA A 64 10.71 0.49 -6.50
CA ALA A 64 10.37 0.62 -7.93
C ALA A 64 9.54 -0.57 -8.43
N CYS A 65 10.01 -1.81 -8.25
CA CYS A 65 9.30 -2.98 -8.76
C CYS A 65 7.94 -3.21 -8.08
N ASN A 66 7.80 -2.86 -6.80
CA ASN A 66 6.53 -2.92 -6.08
C ASN A 66 5.40 -2.20 -6.85
N CYS A 67 5.67 -0.99 -7.33
CA CYS A 67 4.73 -0.21 -8.14
C CYS A 67 4.44 -0.90 -9.49
N VAL A 68 5.48 -1.38 -10.18
CA VAL A 68 5.33 -2.10 -11.46
C VAL A 68 4.44 -3.34 -11.30
N PHE A 69 4.64 -4.14 -10.24
CA PHE A 69 3.84 -5.33 -9.99
C PHE A 69 2.38 -5.00 -9.70
N MET A 70 2.12 -3.93 -8.93
CA MET A 70 0.74 -3.50 -8.70
C MET A 70 0.04 -3.03 -9.98
N PHE A 71 0.75 -2.34 -10.88
CA PHE A 71 0.19 -1.97 -12.19
C PHE A 71 -0.06 -3.17 -13.09
N LEU A 72 0.85 -4.15 -13.12
CA LEU A 72 0.65 -5.40 -13.86
C LEU A 72 -0.57 -6.15 -13.33
N ASP A 73 -0.73 -6.26 -12.01
CA ASP A 73 -1.90 -6.87 -11.38
C ASP A 73 -3.20 -6.14 -11.76
N LEU A 74 -3.19 -4.81 -11.74
CA LEU A 74 -4.33 -4.00 -12.17
C LEU A 74 -4.72 -4.25 -13.63
N ILE A 75 -3.74 -4.35 -14.54
CA ILE A 75 -3.97 -4.59 -15.97
C ILE A 75 -4.49 -6.01 -16.21
N ILE A 76 -3.91 -7.01 -15.55
CA ILE A 76 -4.26 -8.42 -15.73
C ILE A 76 -5.66 -8.70 -15.18
N VAL A 77 -5.97 -8.21 -13.98
CA VAL A 77 -7.25 -8.51 -13.34
C VAL A 77 -8.35 -7.51 -13.74
N ALA A 78 -7.98 -6.32 -14.20
CA ALA A 78 -8.89 -5.27 -14.67
C ALA A 78 -9.96 -4.87 -13.63
N TYR A 79 -9.55 -4.68 -12.38
CA TYR A 79 -10.45 -4.23 -11.31
C TYR A 79 -11.10 -2.88 -11.67
N PRO A 80 -12.40 -2.70 -11.41
CA PRO A 80 -13.07 -1.43 -11.69
C PRO A 80 -12.64 -0.36 -10.69
N VAL A 81 -11.81 0.59 -11.11
CA VAL A 81 -11.39 1.72 -10.25
C VAL A 81 -12.46 2.82 -10.28
N ARG A 82 -13.01 3.16 -9.11
CA ARG A 82 -13.96 4.28 -8.91
C ARG A 82 -13.35 5.37 -8.03
N ILE A 83 -13.73 6.64 -8.24
CA ILE A 83 -13.18 7.80 -7.51
C ILE A 83 -13.33 7.68 -5.99
N TRP A 84 -14.42 7.08 -5.50
CA TRP A 84 -14.64 6.87 -4.06
C TRP A 84 -13.55 6.04 -3.36
N HIS A 85 -12.81 5.20 -4.10
CA HIS A 85 -11.73 4.41 -3.52
C HIS A 85 -10.54 5.25 -3.05
N VAL A 86 -10.45 6.53 -3.44
CA VAL A 86 -9.42 7.46 -2.95
C VAL A 86 -9.49 7.65 -1.43
N LEU A 87 -10.66 7.47 -0.80
CA LEU A 87 -10.79 7.54 0.66
C LEU A 87 -10.08 6.39 1.40
N GLN A 88 -9.90 5.24 0.74
CA GLN A 88 -9.27 4.05 1.32
C GLN A 88 -7.78 4.30 1.68
N PRO A 89 -6.90 4.72 0.76
CA PRO A 89 -5.51 5.03 1.09
C PRO A 89 -5.38 6.26 1.98
N ILE A 90 -6.29 7.24 1.92
CA ILE A 90 -6.28 8.40 2.84
C ILE A 90 -6.48 7.92 4.27
N THR A 91 -7.47 7.04 4.48
CA THR A 91 -7.74 6.47 5.80
C THR A 91 -6.55 5.66 6.29
N PHE A 92 -5.92 4.87 5.42
CA PHE A 92 -4.68 4.15 5.75
C PHE A 92 -3.55 5.10 6.15
N GLY A 93 -3.34 6.19 5.40
CA GLY A 93 -2.35 7.22 5.72
C GLY A 93 -2.62 7.87 7.07
N LEU A 94 -3.87 8.20 7.39
CA LEU A 94 -4.26 8.73 8.70
C LEU A 94 -3.96 7.76 9.85
N VAL A 95 -4.28 6.48 9.67
CA VAL A 95 -3.95 5.43 10.65
C VAL A 95 -2.44 5.35 10.86
N TYR A 96 -1.66 5.41 9.79
CA TYR A 96 -0.20 5.41 9.87
C TYR A 96 0.36 6.67 10.56
N CYS A 97 -0.22 7.84 10.32
CA CYS A 97 0.15 9.07 11.03
C CYS A 97 -0.15 8.98 12.52
N ILE A 98 -1.32 8.45 12.92
CA ILE A 98 -1.65 8.24 14.33
C ILE A 98 -0.66 7.25 14.95
N PHE A 99 -0.35 6.16 14.25
CA PHE A 99 0.66 5.21 14.68
C PHE A 99 2.02 5.88 14.86
N SER A 100 2.48 6.74 13.94
CA SER A 100 3.79 7.37 14.05
C SER A 100 3.89 8.33 15.23
N VAL A 101 2.80 9.04 15.58
CA VAL A 101 2.72 9.86 16.80
C VAL A 101 2.81 8.99 18.05
N ILE A 102 2.06 7.89 18.11
CA ILE A 102 2.10 6.96 19.26
C ILE A 102 3.48 6.33 19.40
N TYR A 103 4.08 5.91 18.28
CA TYR A 103 5.42 5.33 18.24
C TYR A 103 6.47 6.29 18.81
N TYR A 104 6.40 7.57 18.42
CA TYR A 104 7.25 8.61 19.00
C TYR A 104 6.99 8.83 20.49
N ALA A 105 5.73 8.94 20.90
CA ALA A 105 5.35 9.14 22.31
C ALA A 105 5.72 7.96 23.22
N ALA A 106 5.97 6.77 22.64
CA ALA A 106 6.43 5.57 23.33
C ALA A 106 7.95 5.36 23.24
N ASP A 107 8.72 6.40 22.91
CA ASP A 107 10.20 6.36 22.73
C ASP A 107 10.66 5.34 21.67
N GLY A 108 9.85 5.14 20.62
CA GLY A 108 10.18 4.28 19.49
C GLY A 108 11.39 4.78 18.71
N THR A 109 12.31 3.85 18.37
CA THR A 109 13.53 4.17 17.62
C THR A 109 13.72 3.31 16.38
N ASP A 110 14.24 3.93 15.32
CA ASP A 110 14.62 3.19 14.11
C ASP A 110 15.82 2.27 14.33
N ARG A 111 16.23 1.56 13.27
CA ARG A 111 17.40 0.66 13.30
C ARG A 111 18.73 1.32 13.65
N PHE A 112 18.80 2.65 13.66
CA PHE A 112 19.98 3.44 14.01
C PHE A 112 19.81 4.20 15.33
N GLY A 113 18.73 3.95 16.09
CA GLY A 113 18.46 4.60 17.38
C GLY A 113 17.88 6.02 17.27
N ARG A 114 17.40 6.42 16.10
CA ARG A 114 16.80 7.75 15.89
C ARG A 114 15.32 7.74 16.30
N PRO A 115 14.80 8.79 16.96
CA PRO A 115 13.45 8.82 17.53
C PRO A 115 12.38 9.12 16.47
N TYR A 116 12.51 8.56 15.27
CA TYR A 116 11.55 8.74 14.18
C TYR A 116 11.69 7.59 13.18
N ILE A 117 10.58 7.25 12.50
CA ILE A 117 10.57 6.16 11.50
C ILE A 117 11.23 6.64 10.19
N TYR A 118 10.86 7.84 9.76
CA TYR A 118 11.45 8.56 8.63
C TYR A 118 11.76 9.98 9.07
N ASN A 119 12.80 10.58 8.51
CA ASN A 119 13.19 11.97 8.80
C ASN A 119 12.03 12.97 8.56
N VAL A 120 11.20 12.72 7.54
CA VAL A 120 10.01 13.53 7.24
C VAL A 120 8.89 13.38 8.29
N LEU A 121 8.98 12.40 9.18
CA LEU A 121 8.06 12.17 10.29
C LEU A 121 8.75 12.38 11.65
N ASP A 122 9.73 13.28 11.70
CA ASP A 122 10.37 13.67 12.96
C ASP A 122 9.44 14.59 13.76
N TRP A 123 8.79 14.04 14.77
CA TRP A 123 7.88 14.76 15.66
C TRP A 123 8.59 15.68 16.65
N ASN A 124 9.93 15.64 16.76
CA ASN A 124 10.69 16.67 17.49
C ASN A 124 10.70 18.02 16.76
N GLU A 125 10.56 17.99 15.43
CA GLU A 125 10.55 19.17 14.58
C GLU A 125 9.32 19.15 13.65
N PRO A 126 8.11 19.31 14.22
CA PRO A 126 6.88 19.27 13.45
C PRO A 126 6.88 20.40 12.40
N GLY A 127 6.87 20.05 11.12
CA GLY A 127 6.84 20.99 10.00
C GLY A 127 8.03 20.91 9.01
N LYS A 128 8.98 20.00 9.22
CA LYS A 128 10.06 19.70 8.25
C LYS A 128 9.62 18.91 7.00
N ALA A 129 8.35 18.49 6.95
CA ALA A 129 7.78 17.70 5.86
C ALA A 129 7.44 18.52 4.62
#